data_AF-A0A6G4ZVJ1-F1
#
_entry.id   AF-A0A6G4ZVJ1-F1
#
_cell.length_a   1.000
_cell.length_b   1.000
_cell.length_c   1.000
_cell.angle_alpha   90.00
_cell.angle_beta   90.00
_cell.angle_gamma   90.00
#
_symmetry.space_group_name_H-M   'P 1'
#
loop_
_entity.id
_entity.type
_entity.pdbx_description
1 polymer ?
#
loop_
_entity_poly.entity_id
_entity_poly.type
_entity_poly.pdbx_seq_one_letter_code
_entity_poly.pdbx_strand_id
1 'polypeptide(L)'
;REVVCHASAWDFCGNGDVRIKQCTQVKADDLRVVHHEMGHIEYDLLYARQPIFFRTGANPGFHEAVGDTIALSFTAPKHLNAIGLLEEDMEDSERHINQLYRVALDKVAALPSLYIYDLWRWKVFKGEYKPEEYNKGWWDHLLQYQGICPGVARTAEDFDPPSKFHISGSVPYIRYFTAAVMQFQFYKALCEEAGHVGPLHTCDFYRSKEAGKLFSDVLSLGKSRPWPEALRMLTKGRTSEMDAGPMLEYFQPLYEWLEQQNKGRTVGWTSHNSTSCPCAAGTS
;
A
#
# COMPACT_ATOMS: atom_id res chain seq x y z
N ARG A 1 20.47 -16.98 -16.75
CA ARG A 1 19.16 -17.64 -16.62
C ARG A 1 18.13 -16.52 -16.57
N GLU A 2 17.14 -16.53 -17.45
CA GLU A 2 16.07 -15.52 -17.43
C GLU A 2 15.04 -15.91 -16.37
N VAL A 3 14.63 -14.95 -15.54
CA VAL A 3 13.65 -15.13 -14.46
C VAL A 3 12.77 -13.88 -14.33
N VAL A 4 11.52 -14.06 -13.89
CA VAL A 4 10.63 -12.94 -13.57
C VAL A 4 10.99 -12.40 -12.19
N CYS A 5 11.57 -11.21 -12.14
CA CYS A 5 12.08 -10.63 -10.88
C CYS A 5 11.03 -9.96 -9.98
N HIS A 6 9.82 -9.66 -10.48
CA HIS A 6 8.76 -9.07 -9.65
C HIS A 6 8.46 -9.97 -8.45
N ALA A 7 8.45 -9.40 -7.24
CA ALA A 7 8.22 -10.15 -6.01
C ALA A 7 6.83 -10.83 -6.03
N SER A 8 6.76 -12.00 -5.40
CA SER A 8 5.54 -12.80 -5.32
C SER A 8 5.70 -13.92 -4.31
N ALA A 9 4.65 -14.16 -3.53
CA ALA A 9 4.48 -15.32 -2.66
C ALA A 9 3.56 -16.37 -3.31
N TRP A 10 3.82 -17.64 -3.01
CA TRP A 10 3.19 -18.79 -3.66
C TRP A 10 2.83 -19.86 -2.64
N ASP A 11 1.54 -20.13 -2.48
CA ASP A 11 1.02 -21.36 -1.88
C ASP A 11 0.83 -22.43 -2.97
N PHE A 12 1.47 -23.59 -2.80
CA PHE A 12 1.35 -24.73 -3.71
C PHE A 12 0.13 -25.63 -3.39
N CYS A 13 -0.80 -25.14 -2.57
CA CYS A 13 -2.07 -25.76 -2.19
C CYS A 13 -1.92 -27.15 -1.53
N GLY A 14 -0.71 -27.49 -1.07
CA GLY A 14 -0.34 -28.80 -0.53
C GLY A 14 -0.23 -28.83 0.99
N ASN A 15 0.77 -29.56 1.51
CA ASN A 15 1.03 -29.74 2.94
C ASN A 15 1.82 -28.55 3.56
N GLY A 16 1.53 -27.32 3.14
CA GLY A 16 2.27 -26.12 3.58
C GLY A 16 3.56 -25.85 2.82
N ASP A 17 3.67 -26.28 1.55
CA ASP A 17 4.75 -25.83 0.66
C ASP A 17 4.43 -24.42 0.16
N VAL A 18 5.09 -23.45 0.78
CA VAL A 18 4.94 -22.02 0.51
C VAL A 18 6.30 -21.43 0.13
N ARG A 19 6.35 -20.53 -0.86
CA ARG A 19 7.61 -20.01 -1.40
C ARG A 19 7.51 -18.54 -1.77
N ILE A 20 8.63 -17.81 -1.59
CA ILE A 20 8.80 -16.44 -2.09
C ILE A 20 9.74 -16.47 -3.30
N LYS A 21 9.40 -15.69 -4.33
CA LYS A 21 10.25 -15.45 -5.50
C LYS A 21 10.49 -13.96 -5.66
N GLN A 22 11.65 -13.49 -5.21
CA GLN A 22 12.08 -12.09 -5.26
C GLN A 22 13.56 -11.98 -5.66
N CYS A 23 13.90 -11.03 -6.53
CA CYS A 23 15.30 -10.68 -6.85
C CYS A 23 15.85 -9.67 -5.84
N THR A 24 16.00 -10.11 -4.59
CA THR A 24 16.30 -9.24 -3.44
C THR A 24 17.69 -8.60 -3.54
N GLN A 25 17.74 -7.30 -3.28
CA GLN A 25 18.94 -6.48 -3.12
C GLN A 25 19.07 -6.03 -1.66
N VAL A 26 20.30 -5.75 -1.21
CA VAL A 26 20.56 -5.28 0.16
C VAL A 26 20.25 -3.79 0.25
N LYS A 27 18.97 -3.45 0.42
CA LYS A 27 18.47 -2.07 0.60
C LYS A 27 17.18 -2.05 1.41
N ALA A 28 16.90 -0.92 2.06
CA ALA A 28 15.75 -0.75 2.96
C ALA A 28 14.40 -1.07 2.28
N ASP A 29 14.23 -0.68 1.03
CA ASP A 29 12.98 -0.92 0.29
C ASP A 29 12.76 -2.42 0.04
N ASP A 30 13.81 -3.18 -0.25
CA ASP A 30 13.71 -4.63 -0.45
C ASP A 30 13.49 -5.37 0.87
N LEU A 31 14.00 -4.86 1.99
CA LEU A 31 13.65 -5.37 3.33
C LEU A 31 12.16 -5.20 3.62
N ARG A 32 11.56 -4.07 3.20
CA ARG A 32 10.11 -3.85 3.27
C ARG A 32 9.36 -4.84 2.39
N VAL A 33 9.80 -5.05 1.15
CA VAL A 33 9.18 -6.04 0.26
C VAL A 33 9.28 -7.45 0.83
N VAL A 34 10.40 -7.83 1.45
CA VAL A 34 10.53 -9.15 2.11
C VAL A 34 9.46 -9.32 3.20
N HIS A 35 9.20 -8.31 4.03
CA HIS A 35 8.12 -8.37 5.03
C HIS A 35 6.74 -8.41 4.39
N HIS A 36 6.53 -7.69 3.30
CA HIS A 36 5.29 -7.75 2.52
C HIS A 36 5.01 -9.18 2.04
N GLU A 37 5.99 -9.80 1.35
CA GLU A 37 5.86 -11.17 0.83
C GLU A 37 5.77 -12.21 1.95
N MET A 38 6.50 -12.04 3.06
CA MET A 38 6.35 -12.91 4.24
C MET A 38 4.95 -12.80 4.86
N GLY A 39 4.31 -11.63 4.82
CA GLY A 39 2.93 -11.48 5.25
C GLY A 39 1.96 -12.35 4.46
N HIS A 40 2.17 -12.47 3.14
CA HIS A 40 1.42 -13.42 2.31
C HIS A 40 1.64 -14.87 2.76
N ILE A 41 2.91 -15.26 2.95
CA ILE A 41 3.27 -16.62 3.38
C ILE A 41 2.65 -16.97 4.74
N GLU A 42 2.72 -16.08 5.72
CA GLU A 42 2.11 -16.32 7.03
C GLU A 42 0.59 -16.43 6.93
N TYR A 43 -0.06 -15.61 6.09
CA TYR A 43 -1.49 -15.72 5.85
C TYR A 43 -1.85 -17.07 5.20
N ASP A 44 -1.08 -17.50 4.18
CA ASP A 44 -1.21 -18.80 3.54
C ASP A 44 -1.14 -19.95 4.54
N LEU A 45 -0.15 -19.92 5.44
CA LEU A 45 0.03 -20.92 6.48
C LEU A 45 -1.11 -20.91 7.51
N LEU A 46 -1.62 -19.74 7.90
CA LEU A 46 -2.67 -19.60 8.91
C LEU A 46 -4.02 -20.17 8.44
N TYR A 47 -4.41 -19.94 7.19
CA TYR A 47 -5.64 -20.53 6.65
C TYR A 47 -5.44 -21.90 5.99
N ALA A 48 -4.24 -22.51 6.03
CA ALA A 48 -3.94 -23.78 5.37
C ALA A 48 -4.88 -24.93 5.79
N ARG A 49 -5.51 -24.85 6.96
CA ARG A 49 -6.50 -25.83 7.44
C ARG A 49 -7.92 -25.61 6.92
N GLN A 50 -8.21 -24.47 6.31
CA GLN A 50 -9.50 -24.20 5.69
C GLN A 50 -9.71 -25.10 4.46
N PRO A 51 -10.95 -25.41 4.08
CA PRO A 51 -11.27 -25.94 2.76
C PRO A 51 -10.63 -25.10 1.66
N ILE A 52 -10.15 -25.73 0.58
CA ILE A 52 -9.38 -25.07 -0.48
C ILE A 52 -10.06 -23.80 -1.04
N PHE A 53 -11.39 -23.78 -1.12
CA PHE A 53 -12.18 -22.64 -1.58
C PHE A 53 -12.13 -21.40 -0.66
N PHE A 54 -11.74 -21.59 0.60
CA PHE A 54 -11.60 -20.53 1.61
C PHE A 54 -10.13 -20.18 1.91
N ARG A 55 -9.16 -20.82 1.24
CA ARG A 55 -7.71 -20.54 1.37
C ARG A 55 -7.30 -19.33 0.55
N THR A 56 -7.80 -18.17 0.96
CA THR A 56 -7.43 -16.87 0.43
C THR A 56 -7.85 -15.80 1.43
N GLY A 57 -7.37 -14.57 1.28
CA GLY A 57 -7.79 -13.48 2.15
C GLY A 57 -9.30 -13.21 2.07
N ALA A 58 -9.87 -12.69 3.16
CA ALA A 58 -11.30 -12.37 3.24
C ALA A 58 -11.80 -11.51 2.06
N ASN A 59 -10.94 -10.63 1.56
CA ASN A 59 -11.00 -10.06 0.21
C ASN A 59 -9.55 -9.83 -0.30
N PRO A 60 -9.35 -9.48 -1.59
CA PRO A 60 -7.99 -9.25 -2.11
C PRO A 60 -7.21 -8.15 -1.39
N GLY A 61 -7.86 -7.05 -0.97
CA GLY A 61 -7.20 -5.98 -0.22
C GLY A 61 -6.77 -6.38 1.18
N PHE A 62 -7.53 -7.25 1.84
CA PHE A 62 -7.14 -7.86 3.12
C PHE A 62 -5.82 -8.60 2.99
N HIS A 63 -5.62 -9.35 1.90
CA HIS A 63 -4.40 -10.12 1.69
C HIS A 63 -3.19 -9.21 1.52
N GLU A 64 -3.29 -8.19 0.67
CA GLU A 64 -2.22 -7.20 0.43
C GLU A 64 -1.92 -6.33 1.66
N ALA A 65 -2.90 -6.11 2.54
CA ALA A 65 -2.73 -5.28 3.73
C ALA A 65 -1.89 -5.95 4.84
N VAL A 66 -1.85 -7.28 4.93
CA VAL A 66 -1.22 -7.99 6.06
C VAL A 66 0.28 -7.68 6.16
N GLY A 67 1.01 -7.94 5.08
CA GLY A 67 2.45 -7.70 5.06
C GLY A 67 2.79 -6.22 5.23
N ASP A 68 1.96 -5.34 4.67
CA ASP A 68 2.12 -3.89 4.81
C ASP A 68 1.84 -3.36 6.23
N THR A 69 0.88 -3.94 6.95
CA THR A 69 0.64 -3.62 8.38
C THR A 69 1.84 -3.98 9.23
N ILE A 70 2.45 -5.14 9.00
CA ILE A 70 3.70 -5.54 9.67
C ILE A 70 4.84 -4.60 9.26
N ALA A 71 4.85 -4.18 7.99
CA ALA A 71 5.83 -3.23 7.47
C ALA A 71 5.84 -1.88 8.20
N LEU A 72 4.66 -1.37 8.59
CA LEU A 72 4.54 -0.15 9.38
C LEU A 72 5.19 -0.27 10.76
N SER A 73 5.12 -1.45 11.40
CA SER A 73 5.74 -1.69 12.72
C SER A 73 7.26 -1.78 12.62
N PHE A 74 7.80 -2.56 11.67
CA PHE A 74 9.25 -2.77 11.61
C PHE A 74 10.02 -1.54 11.09
N THR A 75 9.37 -0.69 10.29
CA THR A 75 9.97 0.55 9.79
C THR A 75 9.97 1.68 10.82
N ALA A 76 9.36 1.47 11.99
CA ALA A 76 9.45 2.40 13.11
C ALA A 76 10.91 2.52 13.59
N PRO A 77 11.39 3.72 13.99
CA PRO A 77 12.79 3.90 14.41
C PRO A 77 13.09 3.07 15.67
N LYS A 78 12.10 2.92 16.55
CA LYS A 78 12.13 2.03 17.71
C LYS A 78 12.49 0.60 17.33
N HIS A 79 11.89 0.08 16.25
CA HIS A 79 12.17 -1.26 15.77
C HIS A 79 13.55 -1.36 15.14
N LEU A 80 13.90 -0.42 14.25
CA LEU A 80 15.20 -0.39 13.57
C LEU A 80 16.37 -0.29 14.57
N ASN A 81 16.20 0.46 15.66
CA ASN A 81 17.13 0.49 16.78
C ASN A 81 17.22 -0.88 17.47
N ALA A 82 16.07 -1.50 17.80
CA ALA A 82 16.03 -2.81 18.45
C ALA A 82 16.69 -3.94 17.65
N ILE A 83 16.82 -3.80 16.32
CA ILE A 83 17.52 -4.74 15.44
C ILE A 83 18.92 -4.26 14.98
N GLY A 84 19.41 -3.14 15.51
CA GLY A 84 20.76 -2.61 15.26
C GLY A 84 20.97 -1.97 13.88
N LEU A 85 19.90 -1.53 13.21
CA LEU A 85 19.96 -0.83 11.91
C LEU A 85 19.93 0.70 12.03
N LEU A 86 19.67 1.23 13.23
CA LEU A 86 19.81 2.64 13.56
C LEU A 86 20.60 2.77 14.87
N GLU A 87 21.51 3.75 14.94
CA GLU A 87 22.23 4.11 16.16
C GLU A 87 21.30 4.78 17.19
N GLU A 88 21.56 4.55 18.48
CA GLU A 88 20.74 5.05 19.59
C GLU A 88 20.78 6.59 19.73
N ASP A 89 19.59 7.15 19.98
CA ASP A 89 19.24 8.45 20.59
C ASP A 89 19.42 9.78 19.85
N MET A 90 18.29 10.32 19.38
CA MET A 90 17.46 11.28 20.14
C MET A 90 16.07 11.33 19.48
N GLU A 91 14.98 11.24 20.26
CA GLU A 91 13.61 11.56 19.82
C GLU A 91 13.53 13.06 19.49
N ASP A 92 13.96 13.44 18.30
CA ASP A 92 13.75 14.78 17.76
C ASP A 92 12.49 14.77 16.89
N SER A 93 11.61 15.74 17.16
CA SER A 93 10.46 16.09 16.32
C SER A 93 10.79 16.13 14.82
N GLU A 94 11.97 16.62 14.43
CA GLU A 94 12.40 16.65 13.03
C GLU A 94 12.55 15.25 12.42
N ARG A 95 13.05 14.28 13.20
CA ARG A 95 13.21 12.89 12.74
C ARG A 95 11.86 12.19 12.57
N HIS A 96 10.89 12.46 13.45
CA HIS A 96 9.52 11.96 13.27
C HIS A 96 8.89 12.51 11.99
N ILE A 97 9.05 13.81 11.70
CA ILE A 97 8.59 14.40 10.44
C ILE A 97 9.30 13.77 9.23
N ASN A 98 10.62 13.59 9.28
CA ASN A 98 11.38 12.96 8.19
C ASN A 98 10.92 11.53 7.91
N GLN A 99 10.66 10.75 8.97
CA GLN A 99 10.15 9.40 8.84
C GLN A 99 8.73 9.41 8.25
N LEU A 100 7.82 10.22 8.81
CA LEU A 100 6.46 10.34 8.28
C LEU A 100 6.47 10.77 6.82
N TYR A 101 7.34 11.71 6.44
CA TYR A 101 7.50 12.16 5.06
C TYR A 101 7.96 11.00 4.16
N ARG A 102 8.96 10.21 4.59
CA ARG A 102 9.42 9.02 3.87
C ARG A 102 8.29 8.00 3.67
N VAL A 103 7.51 7.71 4.72
CA VAL A 103 6.38 6.78 4.62
C VAL A 103 5.28 7.37 3.74
N ALA A 104 5.04 8.68 3.78
CA ALA A 104 4.05 9.35 2.93
C ALA A 104 4.42 9.30 1.45
N LEU A 105 5.71 9.37 1.10
CA LEU A 105 6.18 9.18 -0.28
C LEU A 105 5.88 7.77 -0.82
N ASP A 106 5.87 6.74 0.04
CA ASP A 106 5.50 5.37 -0.36
C ASP A 106 3.98 5.15 -0.33
N LYS A 107 3.30 5.66 0.70
CA LYS A 107 1.88 5.35 0.96
C LYS A 107 0.93 6.40 0.38
N VAL A 108 1.10 7.67 0.75
CA VAL A 108 0.18 8.76 0.35
C VAL A 108 0.37 9.11 -1.12
N ALA A 109 1.61 9.26 -1.58
CA ALA A 109 1.89 9.63 -2.98
C ALA A 109 1.47 8.52 -3.96
N ALA A 110 1.49 7.26 -3.53
CA ALA A 110 1.03 6.14 -4.35
C ALA A 110 -0.49 6.06 -4.47
N LEU A 111 -1.27 6.48 -3.45
CA LEU A 111 -2.73 6.32 -3.39
C LEU A 111 -3.47 6.63 -4.69
N PRO A 112 -3.23 7.77 -5.38
CA PRO A 112 -3.99 8.05 -6.58
C PRO A 112 -3.65 7.07 -7.70
N SER A 113 -2.40 6.62 -7.83
CA SER A 113 -2.00 5.57 -8.78
C SER A 113 -2.69 4.23 -8.50
N LEU A 114 -2.84 3.87 -7.22
CA LEU A 114 -3.52 2.64 -6.79
C LEU A 114 -5.00 2.63 -7.15
N TYR A 115 -5.63 3.81 -7.22
CA TYR A 115 -7.02 3.98 -7.62
C TYR A 115 -7.20 3.99 -9.14
N ILE A 116 -6.42 4.83 -9.86
CA ILE A 116 -6.74 5.15 -11.25
C ILE A 116 -6.44 4.04 -12.25
N TYR A 117 -5.54 3.10 -11.95
CA TYR A 117 -5.18 2.06 -12.92
C TYR A 117 -6.34 1.11 -13.20
N ASP A 118 -7.07 0.70 -12.15
CA ASP A 118 -8.30 -0.09 -12.34
C ASP A 118 -9.48 0.78 -12.75
N LEU A 119 -9.54 2.07 -12.38
CA LEU A 119 -10.54 2.99 -12.92
C LEU A 119 -10.45 3.08 -14.46
N TRP A 120 -9.22 3.22 -14.98
CA TRP A 120 -8.96 3.18 -16.42
C TRP A 120 -9.39 1.84 -17.03
N ARG A 121 -8.99 0.70 -16.44
CA ARG A 121 -9.40 -0.62 -16.92
C ARG A 121 -10.91 -0.81 -16.91
N TRP A 122 -11.61 -0.34 -15.90
CA TRP A 122 -13.06 -0.43 -15.82
C TRP A 122 -13.73 0.35 -16.95
N LYS A 123 -13.22 1.55 -17.28
CA LYS A 123 -13.70 2.32 -18.42
C LYS A 123 -13.44 1.61 -19.74
N VAL A 124 -12.25 1.02 -19.91
CA VAL A 124 -11.94 0.17 -21.08
C VAL A 124 -12.90 -1.02 -21.17
N PHE A 125 -13.08 -1.77 -20.09
CA PHE A 125 -13.95 -2.95 -20.07
C PHE A 125 -15.43 -2.63 -20.26
N LYS A 126 -15.88 -1.42 -19.87
CA LYS A 126 -17.23 -0.92 -20.16
C LYS A 126 -17.41 -0.41 -21.59
N GLY A 127 -16.33 -0.30 -22.36
CA GLY A 127 -16.34 0.27 -23.70
C GLY A 127 -16.49 1.81 -23.72
N GLU A 128 -16.18 2.48 -22.60
CA GLU A 128 -16.19 3.96 -22.53
C GLU A 128 -15.02 4.58 -23.30
N TYR A 129 -13.94 3.82 -23.53
CA TYR A 129 -12.82 4.22 -24.38
C TYR A 129 -12.74 3.35 -25.62
N LYS A 130 -12.58 3.99 -26.78
CA LYS A 130 -12.12 3.31 -27.99
C LYS A 130 -10.60 3.10 -27.94
N PRO A 131 -10.03 2.17 -28.72
CA PRO A 131 -8.58 1.94 -28.77
C PRO A 131 -7.75 3.23 -28.98
N GLU A 132 -8.24 4.13 -29.83
CA GLU A 132 -7.59 5.44 -30.10
C GLU A 132 -7.54 6.38 -28.87
N GLU A 133 -8.40 6.13 -27.88
CA GLU A 133 -8.54 6.95 -26.67
C GLU A 133 -7.83 6.34 -25.46
N TYR A 134 -7.31 5.11 -25.56
CA TYR A 134 -6.70 4.39 -24.45
C TYR A 134 -5.59 5.19 -23.77
N ASN A 135 -4.65 5.70 -24.57
CA ASN A 135 -3.50 6.42 -24.04
C ASN A 135 -3.90 7.80 -23.49
N LYS A 136 -4.80 8.50 -24.19
CA LYS A 136 -5.32 9.79 -23.71
C LYS A 136 -6.08 9.62 -22.39
N GLY A 137 -6.98 8.64 -22.29
CA GLY A 137 -7.73 8.36 -21.07
C GLY A 137 -6.84 7.98 -19.89
N TRP A 138 -5.72 7.29 -20.15
CA TRP A 138 -4.70 7.01 -19.15
C TRP A 138 -4.06 8.30 -18.62
N TRP A 139 -3.59 9.16 -19.51
CA TRP A 139 -2.98 10.45 -19.13
C TRP A 139 -3.98 11.44 -18.52
N ASP A 140 -5.25 11.41 -18.95
CA ASP A 140 -6.33 12.19 -18.33
C ASP A 140 -6.45 11.85 -16.84
N HIS A 141 -6.42 10.57 -16.49
CA HIS A 141 -6.45 10.14 -15.09
C HIS A 141 -5.17 10.47 -14.33
N LEU A 142 -4.00 10.29 -14.93
CA LEU A 142 -2.73 10.66 -14.31
C LEU A 142 -2.67 12.16 -13.99
N LEU A 143 -3.09 13.01 -14.93
CA LEU A 143 -3.20 14.43 -14.69
C LEU A 143 -4.26 14.73 -13.63
N GLN A 144 -5.48 14.21 -13.75
CA GLN A 144 -6.58 14.54 -12.84
C GLN A 144 -6.29 14.16 -11.39
N TYR A 145 -5.72 12.97 -11.14
CA TYR A 145 -5.60 12.42 -9.79
C TYR A 145 -4.18 12.52 -9.21
N GLN A 146 -3.12 12.57 -10.04
CA GLN A 146 -1.73 12.68 -9.58
C GLN A 146 -1.06 14.01 -9.92
N GLY A 147 -1.61 14.78 -10.86
CA GLY A 147 -0.98 16.04 -11.28
C GLY A 147 0.27 15.83 -12.11
N ILE A 148 0.39 14.67 -12.76
CA ILE A 148 1.53 14.36 -13.61
C ILE A 148 1.15 14.43 -15.08
N CYS A 149 2.11 14.83 -15.89
CA CYS A 149 2.00 14.91 -17.35
C CYS A 149 3.23 14.21 -17.96
N PRO A 150 3.16 13.79 -19.24
CA PRO A 150 4.25 13.07 -19.87
C PRO A 150 5.39 14.04 -20.24
N GLY A 151 6.64 13.60 -20.00
CA GLY A 151 7.83 14.40 -20.35
C GLY A 151 8.05 14.59 -21.85
N VAL A 152 7.41 13.75 -22.68
CA VAL A 152 7.34 13.89 -24.15
C VAL A 152 5.89 13.77 -24.56
N ALA A 153 5.45 14.58 -25.52
CA ALA A 153 4.08 14.54 -26.01
C ALA A 153 3.71 13.12 -26.46
N ARG A 154 2.55 12.64 -26.04
CA ARG A 154 2.02 11.31 -26.38
C ARG A 154 0.89 11.42 -27.39
N THR A 155 0.82 10.46 -28.29
CA THR A 155 -0.21 10.38 -29.33
C THR A 155 -1.09 9.14 -29.13
N ALA A 156 -2.01 8.90 -30.07
CA ALA A 156 -2.85 7.70 -30.07
C ALA A 156 -2.11 6.45 -30.58
N GLU A 157 -0.96 6.61 -31.25
CA GLU A 157 -0.11 5.46 -31.63
C GLU A 157 0.64 4.87 -30.43
N ASP A 158 0.73 5.62 -29.33
CA ASP A 158 1.33 5.18 -28.09
C ASP A 158 0.39 4.33 -27.24
N PHE A 159 0.95 3.40 -26.45
CA PHE A 159 0.18 2.61 -25.49
C PHE A 159 0.98 2.41 -24.19
N ASP A 160 0.93 3.44 -23.33
CA ASP A 160 1.67 3.49 -22.06
C ASP A 160 1.14 2.55 -20.96
N PRO A 161 -0.18 2.26 -20.82
CA PRO A 161 -0.69 1.47 -19.69
C PRO A 161 0.01 0.12 -19.44
N PRO A 162 0.31 -0.73 -20.45
CA PRO A 162 0.97 -2.02 -20.23
C PRO A 162 2.43 -1.94 -19.77
N SER A 163 3.05 -0.75 -19.80
CA SER A 163 4.36 -0.52 -19.16
C SER A 163 4.31 -0.75 -17.65
N LYS A 164 3.11 -0.68 -17.05
CA LYS A 164 2.84 -1.17 -15.70
C LYS A 164 2.52 -2.67 -15.74
N PHE A 165 3.32 -3.48 -15.06
CA PHE A 165 3.20 -4.94 -15.00
C PHE A 165 1.78 -5.44 -14.75
N HIS A 166 1.03 -4.85 -13.82
CA HIS A 166 -0.31 -5.32 -13.48
C HIS A 166 -1.34 -5.16 -14.61
N ILE A 167 -1.12 -4.18 -15.51
CA ILE A 167 -1.96 -4.01 -16.70
C ILE A 167 -1.65 -5.11 -17.72
N SER A 168 -0.38 -5.32 -18.07
CA SER A 168 0.05 -6.35 -19.03
C SER A 168 -0.13 -7.78 -18.50
N GLY A 169 0.05 -7.99 -17.20
CA GLY A 169 -0.15 -9.26 -16.50
C GLY A 169 -1.60 -9.54 -16.10
N SER A 170 -2.55 -8.65 -16.43
CA SER A 170 -3.98 -8.80 -16.11
C SER A 170 -4.28 -9.01 -14.61
N VAL A 171 -3.49 -8.40 -13.72
CA VAL A 171 -3.67 -8.50 -12.27
C VAL A 171 -4.54 -7.32 -11.81
N PRO A 172 -5.69 -7.54 -11.15
CA PRO A 172 -6.51 -6.47 -10.55
C PRO A 172 -5.68 -5.57 -9.62
N TYR A 173 -5.77 -4.25 -9.77
CA TYR A 173 -4.95 -3.28 -9.03
C TYR A 173 -5.66 -2.63 -7.83
N ILE A 174 -7.00 -2.59 -7.83
CA ILE A 174 -7.82 -1.99 -6.76
C ILE A 174 -7.53 -2.59 -5.38
N ARG A 175 -7.04 -3.83 -5.34
CA ARG A 175 -6.58 -4.51 -4.11
C ARG A 175 -5.58 -3.66 -3.33
N TYR A 176 -4.65 -2.99 -4.02
CA TYR A 176 -3.62 -2.16 -3.39
C TYR A 176 -4.22 -0.88 -2.81
N PHE A 177 -5.21 -0.27 -3.47
CA PHE A 177 -5.90 0.91 -2.92
C PHE A 177 -6.65 0.57 -1.63
N THR A 178 -7.41 -0.52 -1.64
CA THR A 178 -8.12 -0.96 -0.42
C THR A 178 -7.16 -1.39 0.68
N ALA A 179 -6.03 -1.99 0.33
CA ALA A 179 -4.99 -2.37 1.27
C ALA A 179 -4.25 -1.16 1.87
N ALA A 180 -4.05 -0.09 1.09
CA ALA A 180 -3.46 1.16 1.55
C ALA A 180 -4.30 1.82 2.64
N VAL A 181 -5.63 1.63 2.62
CA VAL A 181 -6.53 2.11 3.69
C VAL A 181 -6.56 1.11 4.85
N MET A 182 -6.84 -0.17 4.55
CA MET A 182 -6.99 -1.22 5.57
C MET A 182 -5.74 -1.42 6.42
N GLN A 183 -4.54 -1.28 5.85
CA GLN A 183 -3.30 -1.51 6.58
C GLN A 183 -3.16 -0.62 7.82
N PHE A 184 -3.61 0.64 7.75
CA PHE A 184 -3.59 1.56 8.89
C PHE A 184 -4.70 1.24 9.89
N GLN A 185 -5.87 0.77 9.45
CA GLN A 185 -6.91 0.28 10.36
C GLN A 185 -6.42 -0.95 11.15
N PHE A 186 -5.77 -1.89 10.46
CA PHE A 186 -5.21 -3.08 11.09
C PHE A 186 -4.10 -2.69 12.05
N TYR A 187 -3.19 -1.82 11.60
CA TYR A 187 -2.09 -1.31 12.41
C TYR A 187 -2.59 -0.67 13.70
N LYS A 188 -3.58 0.24 13.63
CA LYS A 188 -4.21 0.84 14.81
C LYS A 188 -4.81 -0.20 15.75
N ALA A 189 -5.56 -1.17 15.22
CA ALA A 189 -6.15 -2.22 16.05
C ALA A 189 -5.10 -3.07 16.77
N LEU A 190 -3.99 -3.40 16.10
CA LEU A 190 -2.88 -4.15 16.68
C LEU A 190 -2.06 -3.34 17.69
N CYS A 191 -1.85 -2.06 17.42
CA CYS A 191 -1.19 -1.14 18.36
C CYS A 191 -1.97 -1.01 19.67
N GLU A 192 -3.28 -0.87 19.59
CA GLU A 192 -4.13 -0.83 20.78
C GLU A 192 -4.16 -2.18 21.51
N GLU A 193 -4.19 -3.30 20.80
CA GLU A 193 -4.09 -4.63 21.42
C GLU A 193 -2.73 -4.86 22.10
N ALA A 194 -1.66 -4.29 21.53
CA ALA A 194 -0.33 -4.29 22.13
C ALA A 194 -0.21 -3.32 23.33
N GLY A 195 -1.25 -2.55 23.64
CA GLY A 195 -1.24 -1.58 24.74
C GLY A 195 -0.39 -0.34 24.46
N HIS A 196 -0.19 0.03 23.20
CA HIS A 196 0.55 1.23 22.82
C HIS A 196 -0.12 2.50 23.35
N VAL A 197 0.70 3.44 23.85
CA VAL A 197 0.27 4.76 24.29
C VAL A 197 1.15 5.80 23.61
N GLY A 198 0.52 6.79 22.97
CA GLY A 198 1.18 7.86 22.25
C GLY A 198 0.72 7.97 20.80
N PRO A 199 1.41 8.77 19.96
CA PRO A 199 1.07 8.92 18.55
C PRO A 199 1.09 7.57 17.82
N LEU A 200 0.14 7.36 16.92
CA LEU A 200 0.01 6.08 16.22
C LEU A 200 1.28 5.70 15.44
N HIS A 201 1.94 6.66 14.80
CA HIS A 201 3.14 6.41 13.99
C HIS A 201 4.39 5.97 14.76
N THR A 202 4.37 6.05 16.10
CA THR A 202 5.48 5.56 16.95
C THR A 202 5.24 4.15 17.47
N CYS A 203 4.09 3.55 17.16
CA CYS A 203 3.76 2.20 17.60
C CYS A 203 4.73 1.16 17.00
N ASP A 204 5.16 0.25 17.86
CA ASP A 204 5.80 -0.99 17.44
C ASP A 204 5.24 -2.12 18.31
N PHE A 205 4.54 -3.07 17.69
CA PHE A 205 3.98 -4.24 18.36
C PHE A 205 4.93 -5.45 18.32
N TYR A 206 6.21 -5.24 17.98
CA TYR A 206 7.24 -6.27 18.09
C TYR A 206 7.22 -6.94 19.48
N ARG A 207 7.17 -8.28 19.48
CA ARG A 207 7.05 -9.15 20.67
C ARG A 207 5.72 -9.09 21.43
N SER A 208 4.70 -8.36 20.96
CA SER A 208 3.35 -8.46 21.52
C SER A 208 2.69 -9.79 21.12
N LYS A 209 2.48 -10.66 22.11
CA LYS A 209 1.80 -11.95 21.88
C LYS A 209 0.29 -11.75 21.70
N GLU A 210 -0.25 -10.74 22.35
CA GLU A 210 -1.66 -10.36 22.33
C GLU A 210 -2.05 -9.88 20.92
N ALA A 211 -1.30 -8.92 20.36
CA ALA A 211 -1.49 -8.47 18.98
C ALA A 211 -1.30 -9.60 17.97
N GLY A 212 -0.24 -10.41 18.13
CA GLY A 212 0.00 -11.58 17.27
C GLY A 212 -1.12 -12.62 17.33
N LYS A 213 -1.67 -12.88 18.52
CA LYS A 213 -2.82 -13.77 18.69
C LYS A 213 -4.07 -13.22 18.02
N LEU A 214 -4.41 -11.96 18.27
CA LEU A 214 -5.55 -11.30 17.62
C LEU A 214 -5.43 -11.37 16.10
N PHE A 215 -4.26 -11.06 15.56
CA PHE A 215 -4.07 -11.05 14.12
C PHE A 215 -4.19 -12.46 13.55
N SER A 216 -3.48 -13.43 14.12
CA SER A 216 -3.51 -14.82 13.65
C SER A 216 -4.89 -15.46 13.74
N ASP A 217 -5.68 -15.17 14.78
CA ASP A 217 -7.06 -15.65 14.91
C ASP A 217 -7.95 -15.13 13.75
N VAL A 218 -7.77 -13.86 13.35
CA VAL A 218 -8.50 -13.26 12.23
C VAL A 218 -8.04 -13.82 10.88
N LEU A 219 -6.72 -13.92 10.66
CA LEU A 219 -6.16 -14.45 9.41
C LEU A 219 -6.48 -15.93 9.22
N SER A 220 -6.60 -16.72 10.29
CA SER A 220 -7.00 -18.13 10.22
C SER A 220 -8.40 -18.35 9.62
N LEU A 221 -9.24 -17.31 9.56
CA LEU A 221 -10.55 -17.38 8.90
C LEU A 221 -10.42 -17.56 7.38
N GLY A 222 -9.34 -17.06 6.76
CA GLY A 222 -9.25 -16.93 5.31
C GLY A 222 -10.49 -16.24 4.75
N LYS A 223 -11.15 -16.90 3.78
CA LYS A 223 -12.42 -16.44 3.16
C LYS A 223 -13.65 -17.17 3.70
N SER A 224 -13.56 -17.85 4.85
CA SER A 224 -14.70 -18.57 5.43
C SER A 224 -15.82 -17.66 5.95
N ARG A 225 -15.54 -16.36 6.12
CA ARG A 225 -16.48 -15.34 6.60
C ARG A 225 -16.47 -14.12 5.68
N PRO A 226 -17.57 -13.34 5.64
CA PRO A 226 -17.57 -12.03 5.00
C PRO A 226 -16.47 -11.14 5.56
N TRP A 227 -15.73 -10.43 4.71
CA TRP A 227 -14.65 -9.54 5.14
C TRP A 227 -15.05 -8.49 6.21
N PRO A 228 -16.28 -7.94 6.25
CA PRO A 228 -16.68 -7.02 7.32
C PRO A 228 -16.67 -7.68 8.70
N GLU A 229 -16.94 -8.99 8.77
CA GLU A 229 -16.89 -9.74 10.04
C GLU A 229 -15.44 -9.93 10.50
N ALA A 230 -14.52 -10.26 9.58
CA ALA A 230 -13.10 -10.37 9.87
C ALA A 230 -12.53 -9.02 10.37
N LEU A 231 -12.91 -7.90 9.73
CA LEU A 231 -12.53 -6.56 10.18
C LEU A 231 -13.11 -6.24 11.57
N ARG A 232 -14.37 -6.59 11.80
CA ARG A 232 -15.02 -6.39 13.10
C ARG A 232 -14.33 -7.19 14.21
N MET A 233 -13.86 -8.40 13.92
CA MET A 233 -13.07 -9.18 14.88
C MET A 233 -11.74 -8.51 15.19
N LEU A 234 -11.00 -8.09 14.16
CA LEU A 234 -9.71 -7.41 14.31
C LEU A 234 -9.83 -6.11 15.10
N THR A 235 -10.88 -5.32 14.84
CA THR A 235 -11.12 -4.05 15.53
C THR A 235 -11.82 -4.20 16.89
N LYS A 236 -12.04 -5.44 17.35
CA LYS A 236 -12.75 -5.79 18.60
C LYS A 236 -14.14 -5.16 18.70
N GLY A 237 -14.87 -5.17 17.58
CA GLY A 237 -16.27 -4.74 17.50
C GLY A 237 -16.49 -3.28 17.13
N ARG A 238 -15.42 -2.47 16.99
CA ARG A 238 -15.56 -1.02 16.77
C ARG A 238 -16.08 -0.64 15.39
N THR A 239 -15.68 -1.36 14.34
CA THR A 239 -16.16 -1.11 12.98
C THR A 239 -16.13 -2.37 12.13
N SER A 240 -17.03 -2.45 11.16
CA SER A 240 -17.01 -3.43 10.08
C SER A 240 -16.79 -2.77 8.71
N GLU A 241 -16.48 -1.48 8.70
CA GLU A 241 -16.34 -0.66 7.51
C GLU A 241 -14.90 -0.24 7.28
N MET A 242 -14.55 -0.10 6.01
CA MET A 242 -13.25 0.46 5.62
C MET A 242 -13.23 1.95 5.95
N ASP A 243 -12.20 2.40 6.64
CA ASP A 243 -12.09 3.75 7.19
C ASP A 243 -10.68 4.31 7.00
N ALA A 244 -10.59 5.51 6.44
CA ALA A 244 -9.33 6.23 6.25
C ALA A 244 -8.88 6.98 7.53
N GLY A 245 -9.73 7.07 8.55
CA GLY A 245 -9.43 7.73 9.83
C GLY A 245 -8.07 7.34 10.43
N PRO A 246 -7.73 6.04 10.56
CA PRO A 246 -6.43 5.62 11.08
C PRO A 246 -5.23 6.04 10.22
N MET A 247 -5.41 6.13 8.90
CA MET A 247 -4.36 6.65 8.00
C MET A 247 -4.15 8.15 8.22
N LEU A 248 -5.23 8.92 8.33
CA LEU A 248 -5.18 10.35 8.63
C LEU A 248 -4.53 10.61 9.99
N GLU A 249 -4.91 9.84 11.02
CA GLU A 249 -4.30 9.91 12.35
C GLU A 249 -2.79 9.62 12.33
N TYR A 250 -2.37 8.60 11.58
CA TYR A 250 -0.95 8.25 11.43
C TYR A 250 -0.15 9.44 10.86
N PHE A 251 -0.67 10.10 9.83
CA PHE A 251 0.02 11.21 9.14
C PHE A 251 -0.30 12.61 9.69
N GLN A 252 -1.13 12.74 10.72
CA GLN A 252 -1.56 14.03 11.25
C GLN A 252 -0.40 15.00 11.53
N PRO A 253 0.71 14.60 12.18
CA PRO A 253 1.82 15.52 12.43
C PRO A 253 2.50 16.01 11.14
N LEU A 254 2.59 15.14 10.12
CA LEU A 254 3.14 15.53 8.83
C LEU A 254 2.20 16.46 8.06
N TYR A 255 0.89 16.21 8.14
CA TYR A 255 -0.11 17.07 7.51
C TYR A 255 0.00 18.50 8.04
N GLU A 256 0.02 18.66 9.37
CA GLU A 256 0.18 19.97 10.03
C GLU A 256 1.50 20.66 9.64
N TRP A 257 2.60 19.91 9.57
CA TRP A 257 3.88 20.43 9.13
C TRP A 257 3.84 20.89 7.66
N LEU A 258 3.26 20.09 6.77
CA LEU A 258 3.12 20.42 5.33
C LEU A 258 2.24 21.65 5.11
N GLU A 259 1.16 21.81 5.86
CA GLU A 259 0.32 23.03 5.80
C GLU A 259 1.13 24.28 6.15
N GLN A 260 2.00 24.20 7.15
CA GLN A 260 2.87 25.32 7.53
C GLN A 260 3.92 25.61 6.45
N GLN A 261 4.58 24.58 5.91
CA GLN A 261 5.62 24.74 4.87
C GLN A 261 5.06 25.24 3.53
N ASN A 262 3.80 24.91 3.22
CA ASN A 262 3.16 25.28 1.97
C ASN A 262 2.38 26.61 2.06
N LYS A 263 2.46 27.35 3.17
CA LYS A 263 1.88 28.70 3.25
C LYS A 263 2.40 29.58 2.11
N GLY A 264 1.47 30.16 1.35
CA GLY A 264 1.79 31.01 0.19
C GLY A 264 2.12 30.24 -1.09
N ARG A 265 2.08 28.91 -1.10
CA ARG A 265 2.21 28.09 -2.31
C ARG A 265 0.83 27.70 -2.85
N THR A 266 0.72 27.54 -4.16
CA THR A 266 -0.47 26.97 -4.78
C THR A 266 -0.50 25.46 -4.56
N VAL A 267 -1.57 24.95 -3.95
CA VAL A 267 -1.81 23.51 -3.79
C VAL A 267 -2.80 23.05 -4.86
N GLY A 268 -2.42 22.01 -5.59
CA GLY A 268 -3.15 21.50 -6.76
C GLY A 268 -2.52 21.96 -8.08
N TRP A 269 -3.15 21.58 -9.18
CA TRP A 269 -2.64 21.80 -10.54
C TRP A 269 -3.79 22.02 -11.51
N THR A 270 -3.49 22.67 -12.63
CA THR A 270 -4.40 22.82 -13.77
C THR A 270 -3.64 22.63 -15.06
N SER A 271 -4.18 21.84 -15.98
CA SER A 271 -3.66 21.72 -17.35
C SER A 271 -4.83 21.39 -18.29
N HIS A 272 -4.80 21.99 -19.48
CA HIS A 272 -5.79 21.74 -20.54
C HIS A 272 -5.39 20.58 -21.47
N ASN A 273 -4.14 20.13 -21.39
CA ASN A 273 -3.64 18.99 -22.16
C ASN A 273 -2.99 17.97 -21.22
N SER A 274 -3.55 16.77 -21.18
CA SER A 274 -3.03 15.65 -20.38
C SER A 274 -1.89 14.91 -21.07
N THR A 275 -1.79 14.96 -22.40
CA THR A 275 -0.80 14.21 -23.18
C THR A 275 0.47 15.02 -23.45
N SER A 276 0.63 16.20 -22.86
CA SER A 276 1.86 17.00 -22.91
C SER A 276 1.98 17.85 -21.65
N CYS A 277 3.17 17.92 -21.06
CA CYS A 277 3.43 18.92 -20.02
C CYS A 277 3.43 20.35 -20.58
N PRO A 278 2.99 21.35 -19.81
CA PRO A 278 3.24 22.75 -20.16
C PRO A 278 4.75 22.97 -20.23
N CYS A 279 5.26 23.52 -21.33
CA CYS A 279 6.64 24.01 -21.31
C CYS A 279 6.74 25.08 -20.22
N ALA A 280 7.73 24.95 -19.33
CA ALA A 280 8.02 26.01 -18.37
C ALA A 280 8.23 27.30 -19.18
N ALA A 281 7.36 28.28 -18.98
CA ALA A 281 7.51 29.58 -19.61
C ALA A 281 8.82 30.20 -19.09
N GLY A 282 9.88 30.15 -19.92
CA GLY A 282 11.14 30.86 -19.68
C GLY A 282 12.26 30.03 -19.06
N THR A 283 13.00 29.31 -19.89
CA THR A 283 14.47 29.30 -19.84
C THR A 283 14.98 29.31 -21.28
N SER A 284 15.00 30.51 -21.87
CA SER A 284 15.81 30.85 -23.05
C SER A 284 17.02 31.65 -22.60
#